data_AF-A0AA85JWZ5-F1
#
_entry.id   AF-A0AA85JWZ5-F1
#
_cell.length_a   1.000
_cell.length_b   1.000
_cell.length_c   1.000
_cell.angle_alpha   90.00
_cell.angle_beta   90.00
_cell.angle_gamma   90.00
#
_symmetry.space_group_name_H-M   'P 1'
#
loop_
_entity.id
_entity.type
_entity.pdbx_description
1 polymer ?
#
loop_
_entity_poly.entity_id
_entity_poly.type
_entity_poly.pdbx_seq_one_letter_code
_entity_poly.pdbx_strand_id
1 'polypeptide(L)'
;MSRENHLDITEMFKQGESEQLTDLLLNFPSILNQQNENGDYLAHIAAQYGRSELIMLMARLGYNFNKYFNCLGYLPVHTACHYQQFDCLIALKLSGADLNAITESDFLTPLHIACITGSLPIVRYLLREAVQWNIVDLYGRTPGKLALIHNNLSIADEIFNYSRS
;
A
#
# COMPACT_ATOMS: atom_id res chain seq x y z
N MET A 1 -32.06 -14.35 0.84
CA MET A 1 -31.83 -12.93 0.49
C MET A 1 -30.33 -12.75 0.58
N SER A 2 -29.54 -12.48 -0.45
CA SER A 2 -29.76 -11.99 -1.81
C SER A 2 -28.50 -12.35 -2.59
N ARG A 3 -28.61 -13.26 -3.58
CA ARG A 3 -27.49 -13.74 -4.40
C ARG A 3 -27.42 -13.07 -5.78
N GLU A 4 -28.11 -11.95 -5.95
CA GLU A 4 -28.26 -11.29 -7.24
C GLU A 4 -27.82 -9.82 -7.06
N ASN A 5 -26.82 -9.41 -7.86
CA ASN A 5 -26.11 -8.11 -7.89
C ASN A 5 -24.73 -8.01 -7.20
N HIS A 6 -24.06 -9.11 -6.87
CA HIS A 6 -22.59 -9.07 -6.68
C HIS A 6 -21.90 -8.91 -8.03
N LEU A 7 -21.93 -7.70 -8.60
CA LEU A 7 -20.79 -7.26 -9.39
C LEU A 7 -19.65 -7.21 -8.36
N ASP A 8 -18.75 -8.21 -8.39
CA ASP A 8 -17.64 -8.26 -7.45
C ASP A 8 -16.84 -6.97 -7.64
N ILE A 9 -16.86 -6.10 -6.63
CA ILE A 9 -16.16 -4.82 -6.66
C ILE A 9 -14.68 -5.09 -6.99
N THR A 10 -14.12 -6.20 -6.52
CA THR A 10 -12.77 -6.64 -6.88
C THR A 10 -12.57 -6.81 -8.39
N GLU A 11 -13.58 -7.33 -9.09
CA GLU A 11 -13.55 -7.54 -10.54
C GLU A 11 -13.62 -6.24 -11.32
N MET A 12 -14.43 -5.27 -10.87
CA MET A 12 -14.43 -3.92 -11.46
C MET A 12 -13.06 -3.24 -11.34
N PHE A 13 -12.36 -3.44 -10.21
CA PHE A 13 -11.00 -2.92 -10.00
C PHE A 13 -9.96 -3.61 -10.89
N LYS A 14 -10.14 -4.90 -11.20
CA LYS A 14 -9.28 -5.60 -12.18
C LYS A 14 -9.51 -5.09 -13.59
N GLN A 15 -10.77 -4.91 -13.99
CA GLN A 15 -11.14 -4.56 -15.37
C GLN A 15 -10.94 -3.08 -15.71
N GLY A 16 -10.84 -2.21 -14.70
CA GLY A 16 -10.54 -0.78 -14.89
C GLY A 16 -11.78 0.06 -15.21
N GLU A 17 -12.95 -0.37 -14.74
CA GLU A 17 -14.23 0.29 -14.94
C GLU A 17 -14.38 1.51 -13.99
N SER A 18 -13.53 2.52 -14.18
CA SER A 18 -13.37 3.64 -13.27
C SER A 18 -14.63 4.49 -13.10
N GLU A 19 -15.46 4.64 -14.14
CA GLU A 19 -16.68 5.45 -14.12
C GLU A 19 -17.78 4.79 -13.27
N GLN A 20 -18.04 3.50 -13.52
CA GLN A 20 -19.02 2.73 -12.73
C GLN A 20 -18.60 2.61 -11.27
N LEU A 21 -17.30 2.45 -11.01
CA LEU A 21 -16.75 2.45 -9.66
C LEU A 21 -16.90 3.81 -8.98
N THR A 22 -16.72 4.90 -9.71
CA THR A 22 -16.91 6.25 -9.17
C THR A 22 -18.36 6.46 -8.77
N ASP A 23 -19.31 6.12 -9.65
CA ASP A 23 -20.74 6.24 -9.37
C ASP A 23 -21.16 5.36 -8.18
N LEU A 24 -20.64 4.13 -8.10
CA LEU A 24 -20.91 3.23 -6.98
C LEU A 24 -20.44 3.84 -5.66
N LEU A 25 -19.23 4.41 -5.61
CA LEU A 25 -18.67 5.00 -4.38
C LEU A 25 -19.37 6.28 -3.97
N LEU A 26 -19.84 7.08 -4.92
CA LEU A 26 -20.62 8.29 -4.63
C LEU A 26 -22.01 7.95 -4.08
N ASN A 27 -22.66 6.92 -4.61
CA ASN A 27 -24.00 6.51 -4.17
C ASN A 27 -23.99 5.65 -2.89
N PHE A 28 -22.90 4.92 -2.63
CA PHE A 28 -22.76 4.04 -1.47
C PHE A 28 -21.43 4.23 -0.72
N PRO A 29 -21.23 5.35 -0.01
CA PRO A 29 -19.98 5.61 0.72
C PRO A 29 -19.65 4.58 1.81
N SER A 30 -20.66 3.83 2.30
CA SER A 30 -20.47 2.78 3.30
C SER A 30 -19.60 1.62 2.80
N ILE A 31 -19.48 1.42 1.49
CA ILE A 31 -18.63 0.39 0.87
C ILE A 31 -17.16 0.58 1.22
N LEU A 32 -16.70 1.82 1.44
CA LEU A 32 -15.31 2.14 1.73
C LEU A 32 -14.75 1.34 2.92
N ASN A 33 -15.59 1.04 3.91
CA ASN A 33 -15.20 0.38 5.15
C ASN A 33 -15.64 -1.09 5.21
N GLN A 34 -16.03 -1.68 4.08
CA GLN A 34 -16.41 -3.09 3.99
C GLN A 34 -15.25 -3.93 3.48
N GLN A 35 -15.12 -5.13 4.04
CA GLN A 35 -14.16 -6.12 3.58
C GLN A 35 -14.82 -7.00 2.51
N ASN A 36 -14.03 -7.41 1.51
CA ASN A 36 -14.42 -8.49 0.61
C ASN A 36 -14.27 -9.87 1.30
N GLU A 37 -14.56 -10.95 0.57
CA GLU A 37 -14.45 -12.32 1.08
C GLU A 37 -13.02 -12.71 1.50
N ASN A 38 -12.01 -12.02 0.97
CA ASN A 38 -10.60 -12.24 1.32
C ASN A 38 -10.16 -11.40 2.54
N GLY A 39 -11.02 -10.55 3.08
CA GLY A 39 -10.69 -9.64 4.19
C GLY A 39 -9.97 -8.35 3.77
N ASP A 40 -9.92 -8.04 2.47
CA ASP A 40 -9.35 -6.80 1.95
C ASP A 40 -10.39 -5.68 1.93
N TYR A 41 -9.96 -4.46 2.26
CA TYR A 41 -10.76 -3.26 2.05
C TYR A 41 -10.50 -2.69 0.65
N LEU A 42 -11.41 -1.82 0.22
CA LEU A 42 -11.35 -1.17 -1.09
C LEU A 42 -10.00 -0.50 -1.39
N ALA A 43 -9.41 0.17 -0.40
CA ALA A 43 -8.14 0.85 -0.56
C ALA A 43 -6.97 -0.12 -0.83
N HIS A 44 -6.99 -1.33 -0.26
CA HIS A 44 -5.99 -2.36 -0.54
C HIS A 44 -6.15 -2.91 -1.96
N ILE A 45 -7.39 -3.16 -2.39
CA ILE A 45 -7.69 -3.62 -3.75
C ILE A 45 -7.22 -2.56 -4.77
N ALA A 46 -7.48 -1.28 -4.51
CA ALA A 46 -6.97 -0.17 -5.33
C ALA A 46 -5.44 -0.14 -5.41
N ALA A 47 -4.79 -0.25 -4.24
CA ALA A 47 -3.34 -0.26 -4.11
C ALA A 47 -2.68 -1.49 -4.75
N GLN A 48 -3.37 -2.63 -4.81
CA GLN A 48 -2.91 -3.85 -5.47
C GLN A 48 -2.97 -3.74 -7.00
N TYR A 49 -4.08 -3.23 -7.54
CA TYR A 49 -4.32 -3.14 -8.98
C TYR A 49 -3.87 -1.82 -9.62
N GLY A 50 -3.13 -0.98 -8.90
CA GLY A 50 -2.56 0.25 -9.47
C GLY A 50 -3.59 1.36 -9.74
N ARG A 51 -4.73 1.36 -9.04
CA ARG A 51 -5.83 2.31 -9.27
C ARG A 51 -5.67 3.60 -8.45
N SER A 52 -4.66 4.39 -8.82
CA SER A 52 -4.29 5.62 -8.09
C SER A 52 -5.43 6.66 -8.05
N GLU A 53 -6.26 6.73 -9.09
CA GLU A 53 -7.40 7.63 -9.20
C GLU A 53 -8.47 7.31 -8.16
N LEU A 54 -8.68 6.01 -7.87
CA LEU A 54 -9.63 5.57 -6.86
C LEU A 54 -9.11 5.84 -5.46
N ILE A 55 -7.81 5.76 -5.22
CA ILE A 55 -7.21 6.21 -3.95
C ILE A 55 -7.49 7.69 -3.74
N MET A 56 -7.27 8.52 -4.76
CA MET A 56 -7.57 9.96 -4.68
C MET A 56 -9.08 10.23 -4.47
N LEU A 57 -9.96 9.44 -5.10
CA LEU A 57 -11.41 9.55 -4.87
C LEU A 57 -11.79 9.18 -3.43
N MET A 58 -11.28 8.06 -2.91
CA MET A 58 -11.52 7.64 -1.52
C MET A 58 -11.05 8.71 -0.53
N ALA A 59 -9.92 9.36 -0.79
CA ALA A 59 -9.42 10.47 0.01
C ALA A 59 -10.41 11.65 0.04
N ARG A 60 -10.97 12.03 -1.11
CA ARG A 60 -12.01 13.07 -1.21
C ARG A 60 -13.30 12.70 -0.47
N LEU A 61 -13.59 11.41 -0.35
CA LEU A 61 -14.72 10.89 0.43
C LEU A 61 -14.39 10.73 1.93
N GLY A 62 -13.20 11.16 2.37
CA GLY A 62 -12.81 11.15 3.78
C GLY A 62 -12.32 9.79 4.30
N TYR A 63 -11.88 8.90 3.41
CA TYR A 63 -11.32 7.62 3.82
C TYR A 63 -10.02 7.79 4.60
N ASN A 64 -9.87 7.07 5.72
CA ASN A 64 -8.65 7.06 6.52
C ASN A 64 -7.76 5.87 6.15
N PHE A 65 -6.71 6.14 5.38
CA PHE A 65 -5.75 5.14 4.90
C PHE A 65 -4.85 4.52 5.99
N ASN A 66 -4.89 5.03 7.22
CA ASN A 66 -4.05 4.57 8.33
C ASN A 66 -4.82 3.70 9.35
N LYS A 67 -6.07 3.33 9.06
CA LYS A 67 -6.98 2.71 10.04
C LYS A 67 -7.15 1.20 9.87
N TYR A 68 -7.29 0.74 8.64
CA TYR A 68 -7.77 -0.62 8.36
C TYR A 68 -6.65 -1.47 7.78
N PHE A 69 -6.27 -2.53 8.51
CA PHE A 69 -5.39 -3.57 8.03
C PHE A 69 -6.20 -4.61 7.26
N ASN A 70 -5.65 -5.14 6.16
CA ASN A 70 -6.26 -6.29 5.49
C ASN A 70 -5.88 -7.61 6.18
N CYS A 71 -6.29 -8.74 5.59
CA CYS A 71 -6.01 -10.08 6.12
C CYS A 71 -4.52 -10.44 6.23
N LEU A 72 -3.63 -9.72 5.53
CA LEU A 72 -2.18 -9.88 5.61
C LEU A 72 -1.55 -8.95 6.67
N GLY A 73 -2.35 -8.20 7.43
CA GLY A 73 -1.86 -7.21 8.39
C GLY A 73 -1.26 -5.98 7.72
N TYR A 74 -1.65 -5.66 6.47
CA TYR A 74 -1.13 -4.54 5.70
C TYR A 74 -2.11 -3.37 5.70
N LEU A 75 -1.62 -2.15 5.89
CA LEU A 75 -2.29 -0.92 5.42
C LEU A 75 -2.12 -0.77 3.89
N PRO A 76 -2.96 0.05 3.21
CA PRO A 76 -2.86 0.28 1.77
C PRO A 76 -1.47 0.69 1.28
N VAL A 77 -0.71 1.44 2.09
CA VAL A 77 0.68 1.84 1.78
C VAL A 77 1.63 0.63 1.67
N HIS A 78 1.46 -0.38 2.52
CA HIS A 78 2.24 -1.61 2.45
C HIS A 78 1.84 -2.42 1.21
N THR A 79 0.53 -2.50 0.91
CA THR A 79 0.02 -3.16 -0.30
C THR A 79 0.58 -2.53 -1.57
N ALA A 80 0.62 -1.19 -1.66
CA ALA A 80 1.22 -0.49 -2.79
C ALA A 80 2.71 -0.84 -2.96
N CYS A 81 3.48 -0.92 -1.88
CA CYS A 81 4.89 -1.33 -1.92
C CYS A 81 5.07 -2.81 -2.27
N HIS A 82 4.18 -3.68 -1.78
CA HIS A 82 4.20 -5.12 -2.02
C HIS A 82 3.96 -5.44 -3.50
N TYR A 83 2.96 -4.79 -4.11
CA TYR A 83 2.63 -4.95 -5.53
C TYR A 83 3.40 -3.98 -6.44
N GLN A 84 4.36 -3.23 -5.90
CA GLN A 84 5.21 -2.28 -6.63
C GLN A 84 4.44 -1.19 -7.41
N GLN A 85 3.28 -0.78 -6.89
CA GLN A 85 2.42 0.23 -7.50
C GLN A 85 2.88 1.64 -7.12
N PHE A 86 3.83 2.16 -7.88
CA PHE A 86 4.47 3.46 -7.63
C PHE A 86 3.47 4.63 -7.61
N ASP A 87 2.56 4.70 -8.57
CA ASP A 87 1.58 5.78 -8.66
C ASP A 87 0.57 5.74 -7.50
N CYS A 88 0.19 4.54 -7.07
CA CYS A 88 -0.62 4.36 -5.86
C CYS A 88 0.10 4.83 -4.61
N LEU A 89 1.41 4.56 -4.49
CA LEU A 89 2.20 5.04 -3.35
C LEU A 89 2.24 6.57 -3.29
N ILE A 90 2.40 7.24 -4.43
CA ILE A 90 2.31 8.71 -4.51
C ILE A 90 0.92 9.19 -4.09
N ALA A 91 -0.13 8.60 -4.67
CA ALA A 91 -1.52 8.97 -4.35
C ALA A 91 -1.83 8.79 -2.86
N LEU A 92 -1.37 7.70 -2.24
CA LEU A 92 -1.52 7.44 -0.81
C LEU A 92 -0.82 8.49 0.04
N LYS A 93 0.43 8.84 -0.31
CA LYS A 93 1.17 9.92 0.38
C LYS A 93 0.43 11.25 0.29
N LEU A 94 -0.03 11.64 -0.90
CA LEU A 94 -0.82 12.86 -1.12
C LEU A 94 -2.15 12.83 -0.35
N SER A 95 -2.69 11.64 -0.11
CA SER A 95 -3.93 11.40 0.63
C SER A 95 -3.73 11.25 2.15
N GLY A 96 -2.52 11.52 2.67
CA GLY A 96 -2.24 11.50 4.11
C GLY A 96 -1.92 10.13 4.70
N ALA A 97 -1.60 9.12 3.88
CA ALA A 97 -1.08 7.85 4.38
C ALA A 97 0.30 8.04 5.03
N ASP A 98 0.53 7.36 6.15
CA ASP A 98 1.80 7.36 6.86
C ASP A 98 2.79 6.39 6.19
N LEU A 99 3.89 6.94 5.67
CA LEU A 99 4.96 6.17 5.03
C LEU A 99 5.90 5.47 6.03
N ASN A 100 5.76 5.75 7.33
CA ASN A 100 6.44 5.05 8.41
C ASN A 100 5.54 4.07 9.17
N ALA A 101 4.29 3.89 8.70
CA ALA A 101 3.39 2.94 9.34
C ALA A 101 4.01 1.54 9.36
N ILE A 102 3.63 0.74 10.35
CA ILE A 102 4.12 -0.62 10.50
C ILE A 102 3.00 -1.61 10.22
N THR A 103 3.34 -2.77 9.66
CA THR A 103 2.40 -3.89 9.54
C THR A 103 1.99 -4.42 10.91
N GLU A 104 0.83 -5.04 10.97
CA GLU A 104 0.27 -5.57 12.21
C GLU A 104 1.07 -6.77 12.76
N SER A 105 1.61 -7.63 11.88
CA SER A 105 2.25 -8.89 12.27
C SER A 105 3.74 -8.77 12.58
N ASP A 106 4.49 -8.15 11.68
CA ASP A 106 5.97 -8.24 11.64
C ASP A 106 6.66 -6.90 11.87
N PHE A 107 5.88 -5.84 12.12
CA PHE A 107 6.36 -4.47 12.28
C PHE A 107 7.17 -3.96 11.09
N LEU A 108 6.82 -4.39 9.88
CA LEU A 108 7.48 -3.97 8.65
C LEU A 108 6.94 -2.60 8.24
N THR A 109 7.83 -1.68 7.89
CA THR A 109 7.45 -0.41 7.26
C THR A 109 7.30 -0.55 5.75
N PRO A 110 6.67 0.40 5.03
CA PRO A 110 6.67 0.44 3.58
C PRO A 110 8.07 0.28 2.95
N LEU A 111 9.10 0.87 3.59
CA LEU A 111 10.48 0.72 3.12
C LEU A 111 11.00 -0.71 3.29
N HIS A 112 10.66 -1.42 4.38
CA HIS A 112 10.98 -2.84 4.51
C HIS A 112 10.36 -3.65 3.36
N ILE A 113 9.07 -3.43 3.08
CA ILE A 113 8.36 -4.14 2.02
C ILE A 113 9.02 -3.86 0.65
N ALA A 114 9.32 -2.61 0.33
CA ALA A 114 10.00 -2.25 -0.92
C ALA A 114 11.40 -2.88 -1.06
N CYS A 115 12.12 -3.05 0.06
CA CYS A 115 13.41 -3.74 0.10
C CYS A 115 13.29 -5.25 -0.15
N ILE A 116 12.23 -5.88 0.36
CA ILE A 116 11.94 -7.30 0.14
C ILE A 116 11.54 -7.53 -1.33
N THR A 117 10.65 -6.69 -1.87
CA THR A 117 10.11 -6.87 -3.23
C THR A 117 11.06 -6.44 -4.34
N GLY A 118 12.14 -5.73 -4.01
CA GLY A 118 13.17 -5.38 -4.98
C GLY A 118 12.86 -4.13 -5.81
N SER A 119 11.93 -3.27 -5.36
CA SER A 119 11.52 -2.09 -6.11
C SER A 119 12.43 -0.88 -5.84
N LEU A 120 13.53 -0.76 -6.59
CA LEU A 120 14.45 0.38 -6.47
C LEU A 120 13.77 1.76 -6.66
N PRO A 121 12.83 1.95 -7.61
CA PRO A 121 12.11 3.23 -7.74
C PRO A 121 11.35 3.62 -6.47
N ILE A 122 10.62 2.66 -5.86
CA ILE A 122 9.89 2.89 -4.61
C ILE A 122 10.86 3.18 -3.46
N VAL A 123 11.95 2.41 -3.33
CA VAL A 123 12.97 2.66 -2.29
C VAL A 123 13.50 4.08 -2.39
N ARG A 124 13.91 4.52 -3.58
CA ARG A 124 14.43 5.88 -3.80
C ARG A 124 13.39 6.95 -3.47
N TYR A 125 12.14 6.72 -3.84
CA TYR A 125 11.07 7.65 -3.50
C TYR A 125 10.85 7.74 -1.98
N LEU A 126 10.73 6.61 -1.29
CA LEU A 126 10.57 6.59 0.16
C LEU A 126 11.74 7.28 0.89
N LEU A 127 12.98 7.04 0.48
CA LEU A 127 14.15 7.72 1.05
C LEU A 127 14.11 9.24 0.83
N ARG A 128 13.67 9.70 -0.36
CA ARG A 128 13.48 11.14 -0.65
C ARG A 128 12.41 11.78 0.22
N GLU A 129 11.37 11.03 0.57
CA GLU A 129 10.31 11.46 1.50
C GLU A 129 10.76 11.46 2.97
N ALA A 130 12.06 11.29 3.24
CA ALA A 130 12.68 11.33 4.55
C ALA A 130 12.03 10.38 5.57
N VAL A 131 11.60 9.19 5.11
CA VAL A 131 11.12 8.13 5.99
C VAL A 131 12.23 7.63 6.93
N GLN A 132 11.84 7.05 8.06
CA GLN A 132 12.77 6.45 9.01
C GLN A 132 13.35 5.17 8.40
N TRP A 133 14.56 5.27 7.88
CA TRP A 133 15.21 4.19 7.13
C TRP A 133 15.79 3.07 8.01
N ASN A 134 15.87 3.28 9.32
CA ASN A 134 16.53 2.39 10.29
C ASN A 134 15.58 1.76 11.32
N ILE A 135 14.26 1.88 11.14
CA ILE A 135 13.29 1.11 11.94
C ILE A 135 13.62 -0.38 11.81
N VAL A 136 13.48 -1.14 12.90
CA VAL A 136 13.68 -2.59 12.88
C VAL A 136 12.33 -3.30 12.92
N ASP A 137 12.24 -4.40 12.18
CA ASP A 137 11.12 -5.33 12.25
C ASP A 137 11.11 -6.12 13.57
N LEU A 138 10.13 -7.02 13.73
CA LEU A 138 9.98 -7.88 14.92
C LEU A 138 11.23 -8.73 15.23
N TYR A 139 12.10 -8.95 14.26
CA TYR A 139 13.31 -9.76 14.39
C TYR A 139 14.59 -8.92 14.51
N GLY A 140 14.46 -7.60 14.70
CA GLY A 140 15.60 -6.69 14.84
C GLY A 140 16.31 -6.37 13.51
N ARG A 141 15.66 -6.57 12.36
CA ARG A 141 16.25 -6.36 11.03
C ARG A 141 15.79 -5.02 10.46
N THR A 142 16.71 -4.21 9.95
CA THR A 142 16.39 -2.96 9.23
C THR A 142 15.98 -3.24 7.78
N PRO A 143 15.37 -2.28 7.05
CA PRO A 143 15.06 -2.43 5.63
C PRO A 143 16.28 -2.82 4.79
N GLY A 144 17.42 -2.15 5.01
CA GLY A 144 18.67 -2.47 4.32
C GLY A 144 19.18 -3.89 4.63
N LYS A 145 18.95 -4.40 5.85
CA LYS A 145 19.29 -5.79 6.18
C LYS A 145 18.38 -6.79 5.46
N LEU A 146 17.09 -6.49 5.34
CA LEU A 146 16.17 -7.32 4.55
C LEU A 146 16.52 -7.30 3.06
N ALA A 147 16.92 -6.16 2.50
CA ALA A 147 17.42 -6.10 1.12
C ALA A 147 18.57 -7.08 0.88
N LEU A 148 19.54 -7.14 1.80
CA LEU A 148 20.65 -8.12 1.72
C LEU A 148 20.15 -9.57 1.82
N ILE A 149 19.25 -9.88 2.75
CA ILE A 149 18.70 -11.23 2.94
C ILE A 149 17.98 -11.72 1.69
N HIS A 150 17.30 -10.81 0.98
CA HIS A 150 16.58 -11.10 -0.27
C HIS A 150 17.44 -10.94 -1.52
N ASN A 151 18.76 -10.77 -1.38
CA ASN A 151 19.71 -10.62 -2.49
C ASN A 151 19.47 -9.39 -3.40
N ASN A 152 18.85 -8.34 -2.86
CA ASN A 152 18.61 -7.07 -3.52
C ASN A 152 19.79 -6.10 -3.27
N LEU A 153 20.98 -6.47 -3.76
CA LEU A 153 22.24 -5.79 -3.44
C LEU A 153 22.23 -4.30 -3.79
N SER A 154 21.75 -3.92 -4.98
CA SER A 154 21.66 -2.51 -5.39
C SER A 154 20.78 -1.66 -4.47
N ILE A 155 19.74 -2.25 -3.88
CA ILE A 155 18.86 -1.56 -2.92
C ILE A 155 19.55 -1.43 -1.57
N ALA A 156 20.24 -2.48 -1.13
CA ALA A 156 21.02 -2.42 0.10
C ALA A 156 22.09 -1.31 0.01
N ASP A 157 22.80 -1.24 -1.12
CA ASP A 157 23.78 -0.19 -1.40
C ASP A 157 23.15 1.20 -1.38
N GLU A 158 21.98 1.39 -2.01
CA GLU A 158 21.25 2.66 -1.99
C GLU A 158 20.94 3.11 -0.55
N ILE A 159 20.45 2.22 0.31
CA ILE A 159 20.12 2.53 1.71
C ILE A 159 21.37 2.82 2.54
N PHE A 160 22.43 2.02 2.37
CA PHE A 160 23.68 2.26 3.10
C PHE A 160 24.43 3.50 2.62
N ASN A 161 24.22 3.93 1.39
CA ASN A 161 24.74 5.21 0.92
C ASN A 161 23.94 6.37 1.50
N TYR A 162 22.60 6.24 1.55
CA TYR A 162 21.73 7.21 2.21
C TYR A 162 22.04 7.37 3.72
N SER A 163 22.42 6.30 4.43
CA SER A 163 22.75 6.42 5.86
C SER A 163 24.05 7.17 6.17
N ARG A 164 24.86 7.44 5.14
CA ARG A 164 26.16 8.14 5.25
C ARG A 164 26.10 9.60 4.78
N SER A 165 25.01 10.02 4.13
CA SER A 165 24.78 11.39 3.66
C SER A 165 24.12 12.24 4.73
#